data_AF-A0A367FZI0-F1
#
_entry.id   AF-A0A367FZI0-F1
#
_cell.length_a   1.000
_cell.length_b   1.000
_cell.length_c   1.000
_cell.angle_alpha   90.00
_cell.angle_beta   90.00
_cell.angle_gamma   90.00
#
_symmetry.space_group_name_H-M   'P 1'
#
loop_
_entity.id
_entity.type
_entity.pdbx_description
1 polymer ?
#
loop_
_entity_poly.entity_id
_entity_poly.type
_entity_poly.pdbx_seq_one_letter_code
_entity_poly.pdbx_strand_id
1 'polypeptide(L)'
;MDLEKNAIGILQTLCGNSGCVISDSGGKDSSVIKHLALKARQQYGLPFSVQHNHTTVDAPETVYFVREEKKRFEQMGIAFDILYPKYSMWQLIVKHRTPPTRLFRYCCADLKEYSGHGEKLVTGVRKAESQNRKNNQGVVTFTKPKKELKDKIDGNENFRLTNKGGW
;
A
#
# COMPACT_ATOMS: atom_id res chain seq x y z
N MET A 1 15.17 8.67 -20.35
CA MET A 1 15.30 7.85 -19.14
C MET A 1 14.14 6.86 -19.14
N ASP A 2 14.42 5.56 -19.12
CA ASP A 2 13.37 4.52 -19.17
C ASP A 2 12.72 4.39 -17.78
N LEU A 3 11.57 5.06 -17.61
CA LEU A 3 10.86 5.16 -16.33
C LEU A 3 10.45 3.81 -15.78
N GLU A 4 10.13 2.85 -16.66
CA GLU A 4 9.73 1.51 -16.28
C GLU A 4 10.91 0.76 -15.65
N LYS A 5 12.08 0.76 -16.31
CA LYS A 5 13.29 0.13 -15.78
C LYS A 5 13.71 0.73 -14.44
N ASN A 6 13.57 2.05 -14.29
CA ASN A 6 13.88 2.70 -13.02
C ASN A 6 12.93 2.24 -11.91
N ALA A 7 11.63 2.14 -12.18
CA ALA A 7 10.65 1.64 -11.21
C ALA A 7 10.92 0.18 -10.81
N ILE A 8 11.26 -0.68 -11.77
CA ILE A 8 11.64 -2.08 -11.51
C ILE A 8 12.92 -2.14 -10.65
N GLY A 9 13.93 -1.32 -10.96
CA GLY A 9 15.17 -1.23 -10.19
C GLY A 9 14.93 -0.81 -8.74
N ILE A 10 14.03 0.15 -8.51
CA ILE A 10 13.62 0.56 -7.16
C ILE A 10 12.95 -0.60 -6.41
N LEU A 11 12.01 -1.31 -7.04
CA LEU A 11 11.36 -2.48 -6.43
C LEU A 11 12.38 -3.56 -6.07
N GLN A 12 13.30 -3.86 -6.97
CA GLN A 12 14.34 -4.86 -6.71
C GLN A 12 15.26 -4.45 -5.55
N THR A 13 15.65 -3.18 -5.50
CA THR A 13 16.53 -2.66 -4.43
C THR A 13 15.86 -2.75 -3.06
N LEU A 14 14.56 -2.45 -2.99
CA LEU A 14 13.84 -2.40 -1.72
C LEU A 14 13.31 -3.77 -1.27
N CYS A 15 12.84 -4.58 -2.21
CA CYS A 15 12.14 -5.83 -1.94
C CYS A 15 12.97 -7.09 -2.23
N GLY A 16 14.07 -7.01 -2.99
CA GLY A 16 14.77 -8.19 -3.51
C GLY A 16 15.24 -9.21 -2.46
N ASN A 17 15.66 -8.74 -1.28
CA ASN A 17 16.21 -9.63 -0.24
C ASN A 17 15.15 -10.31 0.64
N SER A 18 14.09 -9.58 1.01
CA SER A 18 13.12 -10.00 2.03
C SER A 18 11.70 -10.17 1.50
N GLY A 19 11.49 -9.82 0.23
CA GLY A 19 10.19 -9.60 -0.36
C GLY A 19 9.46 -8.37 0.16
N CYS A 20 8.29 -8.12 -0.44
CA CYS A 20 7.37 -7.06 -0.05
C CYS A 20 5.92 -7.42 -0.37
N VAL A 21 5.01 -6.65 0.20
CA VAL A 21 3.57 -6.79 0.01
C VAL A 21 3.10 -5.67 -0.91
N ILE A 22 2.51 -6.03 -2.03
CA ILE A 22 1.87 -5.09 -2.95
C ILE A 22 0.44 -4.82 -2.45
N SER A 23 0.16 -3.57 -2.09
CA SER A 23 -1.18 -3.18 -1.66
C SER A 23 -2.09 -2.95 -2.86
N ASP A 24 -3.12 -3.79 -3.00
CA ASP A 24 -4.10 -3.69 -4.06
C ASP A 24 -5.41 -3.11 -3.57
N SER A 25 -5.85 -1.99 -4.15
CA SER A 25 -7.17 -1.40 -3.88
C SER A 25 -8.21 -1.79 -4.94
N GLY A 26 -7.84 -2.58 -5.96
CA GLY A 26 -8.66 -2.82 -7.14
C GLY A 26 -8.68 -1.63 -8.11
N GLY A 27 -7.81 -0.64 -7.91
CA GLY A 27 -7.70 0.55 -8.74
C GLY A 27 -6.63 0.47 -9.84
N LYS A 28 -6.61 1.48 -10.72
CA LYS A 28 -5.61 1.58 -11.79
C LYS A 28 -4.18 1.67 -11.26
N ASP A 29 -3.98 2.48 -10.22
CA ASP A 29 -2.63 2.77 -9.72
C ASP A 29 -2.03 1.52 -9.04
N SER A 30 -2.82 0.76 -8.28
CA SER A 30 -2.38 -0.54 -7.74
C SER A 30 -2.19 -1.60 -8.82
N SER A 31 -3.00 -1.58 -9.88
CA SER A 31 -2.84 -2.49 -11.02
C SER A 31 -1.53 -2.28 -11.76
N VAL A 32 -1.09 -1.01 -11.93
CA VAL A 32 0.22 -0.70 -12.51
C VAL A 32 1.35 -1.21 -11.62
N ILE A 33 1.27 -1.04 -10.30
CA ILE A 33 2.29 -1.56 -9.38
C ILE A 33 2.37 -3.10 -9.43
N LYS A 34 1.22 -3.80 -9.46
CA LYS A 34 1.16 -5.25 -9.64
C LYS A 34 1.86 -5.68 -10.94
N HIS A 35 1.64 -4.97 -12.03
CA HIS A 35 2.30 -5.23 -13.31
C HIS A 35 3.82 -5.04 -13.25
N LEU A 36 4.29 -3.98 -12.59
CA LEU A 36 5.72 -3.74 -12.38
C LEU A 36 6.35 -4.82 -11.50
N ALA A 37 5.65 -5.27 -10.45
CA ALA A 37 6.11 -6.35 -9.58
C ALA A 37 6.20 -7.70 -10.33
N LEU A 38 5.23 -8.00 -11.21
CA LEU A 38 5.30 -9.17 -12.09
C LEU A 38 6.51 -9.13 -13.02
N LYS A 39 6.78 -7.98 -13.65
CA LYS A 39 7.98 -7.80 -14.49
C LYS A 39 9.27 -7.95 -13.68
N ALA A 40 9.32 -7.37 -12.48
CA ALA A 40 10.46 -7.52 -11.58
C ALA A 40 10.69 -8.99 -11.17
N ARG A 41 9.61 -9.74 -10.91
CA ARG A 41 9.67 -11.19 -10.64
C ARG A 41 10.21 -11.97 -11.83
N GLN A 42 9.74 -11.67 -13.04
CA GLN A 42 10.20 -12.35 -14.26
C GLN A 42 11.68 -12.07 -14.56
N GLN A 43 12.16 -10.84 -14.32
CA GLN A 43 13.54 -10.43 -14.63
C GLN A 43 14.54 -10.80 -13.54
N TYR A 44 14.15 -10.70 -12.26
CA TYR A 44 15.07 -10.74 -11.12
C TYR A 44 14.65 -11.72 -10.02
N GLY A 45 13.56 -12.48 -10.20
CA GLY A 45 13.07 -13.42 -9.20
C GLY A 45 12.49 -12.75 -7.94
N LEU A 46 12.05 -11.49 -8.03
CA LEU A 46 11.51 -10.72 -6.91
C LEU A 46 10.43 -11.50 -6.14
N PRO A 47 10.65 -11.80 -4.84
CA PRO A 47 9.62 -12.36 -3.98
C PRO A 47 8.61 -11.26 -3.60
N PHE A 48 7.33 -11.49 -3.84
CA PHE A 48 6.27 -10.59 -3.37
C PHE A 48 4.96 -11.34 -3.17
N SER A 49 4.09 -10.75 -2.36
CA SER A 49 2.68 -11.13 -2.23
C SER A 49 1.80 -9.92 -2.51
N VAL A 50 0.51 -10.17 -2.72
CA VAL A 50 -0.50 -9.12 -2.92
C VAL A 50 -1.49 -9.15 -1.77
N GLN A 51 -1.87 -7.99 -1.28
CA GLN A 51 -2.88 -7.87 -0.22
C GLN A 51 -3.93 -6.83 -0.60
N HIS A 52 -5.20 -7.22 -0.49
CA HIS A 52 -6.36 -6.34 -0.64
C HIS A 52 -7.14 -6.25 0.67
N ASN A 53 -7.42 -5.03 1.12
CA ASN A 53 -8.28 -4.79 2.27
C ASN A 53 -9.70 -4.47 1.81
N HIS A 54 -10.62 -5.40 2.07
CA HIS A 54 -12.01 -5.25 1.67
C HIS A 54 -12.71 -4.26 2.60
N THR A 55 -13.29 -3.19 2.06
CA THR A 55 -13.89 -2.13 2.88
C THR A 55 -15.36 -2.37 3.21
N THR A 56 -15.97 -3.42 2.65
CA THR A 56 -17.40 -3.79 2.82
C THR A 56 -18.38 -2.83 2.16
N VAL A 57 -17.87 -1.76 1.56
CA VAL A 57 -18.61 -0.77 0.76
C VAL A 57 -17.98 -0.60 -0.62
N ASP A 58 -17.12 -1.54 -1.03
CA ASP A 58 -16.56 -1.58 -2.37
C ASP A 58 -17.67 -1.85 -3.39
N ALA A 59 -17.55 -1.27 -4.57
CA ALA A 59 -18.50 -1.51 -5.65
C ALA A 59 -18.47 -3.01 -6.04
N PRO A 60 -19.61 -3.63 -6.37
CA PRO A 60 -19.66 -5.04 -6.77
C PRO A 60 -18.66 -5.38 -7.88
N GLU A 61 -18.49 -4.49 -8.86
CA GLU A 61 -17.55 -4.63 -9.97
C GLU A 61 -16.10 -4.70 -9.48
N THR A 62 -15.72 -3.88 -8.49
CA THR A 62 -14.40 -3.91 -7.86
C THR A 62 -14.20 -5.22 -7.10
N VAL A 63 -15.21 -5.71 -6.40
CA VAL A 63 -15.14 -7.00 -5.69
C VAL A 63 -14.94 -8.15 -6.68
N TYR A 64 -15.65 -8.17 -7.79
CA TYR A 64 -15.47 -9.20 -8.83
C TYR A 64 -14.08 -9.12 -9.47
N PHE A 65 -13.63 -7.91 -9.84
CA PHE A 65 -12.30 -7.69 -10.39
C PHE A 65 -11.20 -8.19 -9.45
N VAL A 66 -11.25 -7.86 -8.16
CA VAL A 66 -10.24 -8.31 -7.18
C VAL A 66 -10.26 -9.84 -7.02
N ARG A 67 -11.44 -10.48 -7.07
CA ARG A 67 -11.55 -11.94 -7.00
C ARG A 67 -10.95 -12.62 -8.23
N GLU A 68 -11.13 -12.04 -9.41
CA GLU A 68 -10.52 -12.54 -10.65
C GLU A 68 -9.00 -12.36 -10.64
N GLU A 69 -8.52 -11.19 -10.21
CA GLU A 69 -7.10 -10.93 -10.03
C GLU A 69 -6.49 -11.92 -9.05
N LYS A 70 -7.13 -12.16 -7.89
CA LYS A 70 -6.69 -13.15 -6.92
C LYS A 70 -6.47 -14.51 -7.58
N LYS A 71 -7.47 -15.02 -8.31
CA LYS A 71 -7.35 -16.31 -9.04
C LYS A 71 -6.18 -16.30 -10.01
N ARG A 72 -6.00 -15.21 -10.76
CA ARG A 72 -4.90 -15.08 -11.74
C ARG A 72 -3.53 -15.13 -11.06
N PHE A 73 -3.34 -14.43 -9.94
CA PHE A 73 -2.07 -14.41 -9.22
C PHE A 73 -1.77 -15.74 -8.51
N GLU A 74 -2.78 -16.38 -7.93
CA GLU A 74 -2.64 -17.70 -7.30
C GLU A 74 -2.24 -18.77 -8.34
N GLN A 75 -2.82 -18.73 -9.55
CA GLN A 75 -2.41 -19.60 -10.67
C GLN A 75 -0.95 -19.40 -11.08
N MET A 76 -0.38 -18.21 -10.87
CA MET A 76 1.04 -17.89 -11.12
C MET A 76 1.95 -18.26 -9.93
N GLY A 77 1.41 -18.87 -8.87
CA GLY A 77 2.14 -19.20 -7.65
C GLY A 77 2.53 -17.97 -6.82
N ILE A 78 1.72 -16.91 -6.87
CA ILE A 78 1.91 -15.69 -6.10
C ILE A 78 0.77 -15.59 -5.08
N ALA A 79 1.12 -15.44 -3.79
CA ALA A 79 0.12 -15.30 -2.74
C ALA A 79 -0.68 -14.00 -2.91
N PHE A 80 -2.01 -14.11 -2.84
CA PHE A 80 -2.94 -12.99 -2.88
C PHE A 80 -3.99 -13.12 -1.78
N ASP A 81 -3.88 -12.27 -0.76
CA ASP A 81 -4.80 -12.24 0.37
C ASP A 81 -5.86 -11.15 0.23
N ILE A 82 -7.10 -11.53 0.52
CA ILE A 82 -8.22 -10.59 0.68
C ILE A 82 -8.56 -10.57 2.17
N LEU A 83 -8.24 -9.46 2.84
CA LEU A 83 -8.50 -9.30 4.26
C LEU A 83 -9.86 -8.68 4.49
N TYR A 84 -10.69 -9.39 5.24
CA TYR A 84 -12.00 -8.92 5.66
C TYR A 84 -11.94 -8.32 7.07
N PRO A 85 -12.47 -7.11 7.27
CA PRO A 85 -12.45 -6.43 8.55
C PRO A 85 -13.40 -7.10 9.54
N LYS A 86 -13.13 -6.91 10.84
CA LYS A 86 -13.97 -7.45 11.93
C LYS A 86 -15.41 -6.92 11.91
N TYR A 87 -15.59 -5.68 11.47
CA TYR A 87 -16.89 -5.02 11.39
C TYR A 87 -17.12 -4.48 9.98
N SER A 88 -18.36 -4.57 9.50
CA SER A 88 -18.76 -3.88 8.27
C SER A 88 -18.87 -2.37 8.50
N MET A 89 -18.84 -1.59 7.41
CA MET A 89 -19.08 -0.14 7.48
C MET A 89 -20.40 0.18 8.18
N TRP A 90 -21.46 -0.59 7.92
CA TRP A 90 -22.77 -0.37 8.56
C TRP A 90 -22.72 -0.59 10.07
N GLN A 91 -22.02 -1.62 10.52
CA GLN A 91 -21.81 -1.86 11.95
C GLN A 91 -20.95 -0.75 12.57
N LEU A 92 -19.93 -0.26 11.85
CA LEU A 92 -19.11 0.85 12.32
C LEU A 92 -19.91 2.16 12.43
N ILE A 93 -20.80 2.45 11.49
CA ILE A 93 -21.68 3.63 11.54
C ILE A 93 -22.56 3.59 12.79
N VAL A 94 -23.15 2.44 13.11
CA VAL A 94 -23.92 2.26 14.35
C VAL A 94 -23.04 2.44 15.59
N LYS A 95 -21.86 1.82 15.62
CA LYS A 95 -20.91 1.90 16.74
C LYS A 95 -20.44 3.33 17.01
N HIS A 96 -20.12 4.08 15.96
CA HIS A 96 -19.65 5.46 16.04
C HIS A 96 -20.78 6.49 16.07
N ARG A 97 -22.04 6.05 15.88
CA ARG A 97 -23.26 6.88 15.83
C ARG A 97 -23.21 7.99 14.77
N THR A 98 -22.36 7.85 13.76
CA THR A 98 -22.21 8.83 12.68
C THR A 98 -21.53 8.19 11.47
N PRO A 99 -21.90 8.56 10.23
CA PRO A 99 -21.15 8.24 9.03
C PRO A 99 -19.71 8.77 9.08
N PRO A 100 -18.77 8.15 8.34
CA PRO A 100 -17.41 8.65 8.29
C PRO A 100 -17.39 10.02 7.60
N THR A 101 -16.73 10.99 8.23
CA THR A 101 -16.59 12.34 7.68
C THR A 101 -15.13 12.63 7.38
N ARG A 102 -14.87 13.75 6.68
CA ARG A 102 -13.49 14.21 6.45
C ARG A 102 -12.70 14.41 7.75
N LEU A 103 -13.37 14.83 8.82
CA LEU A 103 -12.77 15.07 10.13
C LEU A 103 -12.69 13.80 10.98
N PHE A 104 -13.64 12.89 10.80
CA PHE A 104 -13.72 11.66 11.59
C PHE A 104 -13.66 10.42 10.67
N ARG A 105 -12.42 10.06 10.31
CA ARG A 105 -12.10 9.02 9.31
C ARG A 105 -11.85 7.64 9.93
N TYR A 106 -12.73 7.19 10.83
CA TYR A 106 -12.62 5.86 11.45
C TYR A 106 -12.57 4.74 10.39
N CYS A 107 -13.26 4.91 9.26
CA CYS A 107 -13.21 3.95 8.16
C CYS A 107 -11.80 3.70 7.59
N CYS A 108 -10.90 4.67 7.64
CA CYS A 108 -9.52 4.45 7.20
C CYS A 108 -8.79 3.55 8.20
N ALA A 109 -8.92 3.83 9.48
CA ALA A 109 -8.29 3.05 10.54
C ALA A 109 -8.83 1.61 10.62
N ASP A 110 -10.16 1.44 10.65
CA ASP A 110 -10.79 0.14 10.88
C ASP A 110 -10.87 -0.75 9.62
N LEU A 111 -10.87 -0.16 8.41
CA LEU A 111 -11.11 -0.91 7.17
C LEU A 111 -9.95 -0.86 6.18
N LYS A 112 -9.17 0.23 6.12
CA LYS A 112 -8.15 0.42 5.08
C LYS A 112 -6.72 0.18 5.58
N GLU A 113 -6.42 0.59 6.80
CA GLU A 113 -5.06 0.76 7.30
C GLU A 113 -4.75 -0.14 8.52
N TYR A 114 -5.61 -1.12 8.82
CA TYR A 114 -5.46 -2.01 9.99
C TYR A 114 -4.47 -3.16 9.77
N SER A 115 -4.03 -3.40 8.53
CA SER A 115 -3.11 -4.48 8.16
C SER A 115 -1.74 -3.93 7.73
N GLY A 116 -0.79 -4.83 7.47
CA GLY A 116 0.50 -4.46 6.89
C GLY A 116 1.50 -3.87 7.89
N HIS A 117 1.25 -4.01 9.19
CA HIS A 117 2.15 -3.49 10.21
C HIS A 117 3.46 -4.29 10.27
N GLY A 118 4.58 -3.62 10.06
CA GLY A 118 5.92 -4.22 10.07
C GLY A 118 6.36 -4.82 8.73
N GLU A 119 5.48 -4.83 7.72
CA GLU A 119 5.78 -5.31 6.38
C GLU A 119 6.26 -4.15 5.48
N LYS A 120 7.02 -4.50 4.42
CA LYS A 120 7.34 -3.54 3.36
C LYS A 120 6.14 -3.43 2.42
N LEU A 121 5.31 -2.42 2.63
CA LEU A 121 4.15 -2.16 1.77
C LEU A 121 4.55 -1.30 0.57
N VAL A 122 4.22 -1.78 -0.62
CA VAL A 122 4.32 -1.01 -1.86
C VAL A 122 2.94 -0.49 -2.24
N THR A 123 2.80 0.83 -2.27
CA THR A 123 1.53 1.50 -2.55
C THR A 123 1.60 2.33 -3.85
N GLY A 124 0.51 2.34 -4.62
CA GLY A 124 0.39 3.11 -5.87
C GLY A 124 0.07 4.60 -5.66
N VAL A 125 0.88 5.34 -4.89
CA VAL A 125 0.63 6.76 -4.63
C VAL A 125 1.27 7.65 -5.69
N ARG A 126 0.46 8.40 -6.44
CA ARG A 126 0.94 9.38 -7.43
C ARG A 126 1.17 10.77 -6.79
N LYS A 127 2.39 11.32 -6.94
CA LYS A 127 2.73 12.68 -6.48
C LYS A 127 1.90 13.77 -7.16
N ALA A 128 1.50 13.56 -8.41
CA ALA A 128 0.68 14.50 -9.17
C ALA A 128 -0.76 14.64 -8.65
N GLU A 129 -1.23 13.73 -7.79
CA GLU A 129 -2.63 13.75 -7.34
C GLU A 129 -2.92 14.84 -6.30
N SER A 130 -1.93 15.25 -5.49
CA SER A 130 -2.11 16.40 -4.59
C SER A 130 -0.78 16.95 -4.10
N GLN A 131 -0.76 18.23 -3.71
CA GLN A 131 0.39 18.84 -3.04
C GLN A 131 0.78 18.07 -1.77
N ASN A 132 -0.22 17.56 -1.04
CA ASN A 132 0.04 16.76 0.16
C ASN A 132 0.76 15.44 -0.15
N ARG A 133 0.41 14.76 -1.26
CA ARG A 133 1.13 13.56 -1.70
C ARG A 133 2.51 13.90 -2.23
N LYS A 134 2.66 15.01 -2.96
CA LYS A 134 3.96 15.48 -3.45
C LYS A 134 4.95 15.77 -2.32
N ASN A 135 4.48 16.42 -1.27
CA ASN A 135 5.35 16.95 -0.21
C ASN A 135 5.61 15.95 0.94
N ASN A 136 4.73 14.96 1.14
CA ASN A 136 4.82 14.04 2.29
C ASN A 136 5.08 12.58 1.90
N GLN A 137 5.35 12.28 0.62
CA GLN A 137 5.65 10.91 0.17
C GLN A 137 7.01 10.87 -0.53
N GLY A 138 7.94 10.14 0.09
CA GLY A 138 9.24 9.81 -0.47
C GLY A 138 9.19 8.61 -1.42
N VAL A 139 10.36 8.10 -1.80
CA VAL A 139 10.45 6.77 -2.44
C VAL A 139 10.19 5.67 -1.40
N VAL A 140 10.67 5.89 -0.17
CA VAL A 140 10.36 5.09 1.02
C VAL A 140 9.73 6.03 2.04
N THR A 141 8.79 5.54 2.82
CA THR A 141 8.19 6.30 3.92
C THR A 141 8.02 5.41 5.13
N PHE A 142 8.56 5.83 6.27
CA PHE A 142 8.46 5.12 7.54
C PHE A 142 7.26 5.65 8.33
N THR A 143 6.25 4.80 8.47
CA THR A 143 5.07 5.09 9.28
C THR A 143 5.41 4.82 10.75
N LYS A 144 5.48 5.88 11.57
CA LYS A 144 5.79 5.83 13.02
C LYS A 144 7.15 5.18 13.35
N PRO A 145 8.29 5.79 12.94
CA PRO A 145 9.59 5.23 13.28
C PRO A 145 9.85 5.27 14.79
N LYS A 146 10.60 4.26 15.28
CA LYS A 146 11.10 4.22 16.66
C LYS A 146 11.96 5.45 16.94
N LYS A 147 11.95 5.92 18.19
CA LYS A 147 12.69 7.12 18.62
C LYS A 147 14.17 7.03 18.28
N GLU A 148 14.79 5.88 18.54
CA GLU A 148 16.20 5.59 18.21
C GLU A 148 16.54 5.75 16.72
N LEU A 149 15.60 5.44 15.83
CA LEU A 149 15.80 5.60 14.39
C LEU A 149 15.74 7.08 14.00
N LYS A 150 14.90 7.87 14.67
CA LYS A 150 14.81 9.32 14.46
C LYS A 150 16.11 10.01 14.85
N ASP A 151 16.65 9.66 16.01
CA ASP A 151 17.87 10.28 16.54
C ASP A 151 19.10 9.98 15.66
N LYS A 152 19.11 8.84 14.95
CA LYS A 152 20.18 8.47 13.98
C LYS A 152 20.02 9.10 12.61
N ILE A 153 18.80 9.51 12.26
CA ILE A 153 18.45 10.07 10.95
C ILE A 153 18.52 11.60 10.97
N ASP A 154 18.45 12.20 12.17
CA ASP A 154 18.52 13.65 12.35
C ASP A 154 19.87 14.19 11.81
N GLY A 155 19.79 15.09 10.81
CA GLY A 155 20.96 15.65 10.12
C GLY A 155 21.39 14.96 8.82
N ASN A 156 20.72 13.88 8.37
CA ASN A 156 21.01 13.25 7.08
C ASN A 156 20.16 13.84 5.94
N GLU A 157 20.81 14.40 4.91
CA GLU A 157 20.15 15.06 3.77
C GLU A 157 19.19 14.15 2.99
N ASN A 158 19.38 12.83 3.05
CA ASN A 158 18.55 11.86 2.33
C ASN A 158 17.19 11.60 3.01
N PHE A 159 17.03 12.02 4.27
CA PHE A 159 15.81 11.81 5.03
C PHE A 159 15.15 13.15 5.33
N ARG A 160 13.89 13.28 4.92
CA ARG A 160 13.12 14.51 5.13
C ARG A 160 11.97 14.23 6.06
N LEU A 161 12.03 14.81 7.26
CA LEU A 161 10.88 14.80 8.16
C LEU A 161 9.71 15.54 7.48
N THR A 162 8.59 14.84 7.34
CA THR A 162 7.36 15.43 6.81
C THR A 162 6.47 15.91 7.95
N ASN A 163 5.65 16.94 7.70
CA ASN A 163 4.75 17.53 8.71
C ASN A 163 3.71 16.54 9.26
N LYS A 164 3.54 15.36 8.65
CA LYS A 164 2.65 14.30 9.12
C LYS A 164 3.35 13.20 9.93
N GLY A 165 4.62 13.39 10.29
CA GLY A 165 5.38 12.45 11.12
C GLY A 165 5.81 11.18 10.40
N GLY A 166 5.65 11.13 9.07
CA GLY A 166 6.36 10.17 8.21
C GLY A 166 7.75 10.71 7.89
N TRP A 167 8.75 9.83 7.96
CA TRP A 167 10.09 10.09 7.43
C TRP A 167 10.22 9.45 6.05
#